data_AF-A0A1X0RG99-F1
#
_entry.id   AF-A0A1X0RG99-F1
#
_cell.length_a   1.000
_cell.length_b   1.000
_cell.length_c   1.000
_cell.angle_alpha   90.00
_cell.angle_beta   90.00
_cell.angle_gamma   90.00
#
_symmetry.space_group_name_H-M   'P 1'
#
loop_
_entity.id
_entity.type
_entity.pdbx_description
1 polymer ?
#
loop_
_entity_poly.entity_id
_entity_poly.type
_entity_poly.pdbx_seq_one_letter_code
_entity_poly.pdbx_strand_id
1 'polypeptide(L)' 'LRNLKEEGHEIIGHIQKSKGDEKEEARIRLLQTMATRLQERWSIKSIYASPFSHSTE' A
#
# COMPACT_ATOMS: atom_id res chain seq x y z
N LEU A 1 14.92 -2.97 -6.31
CA LEU A 1 14.64 -2.53 -4.92
C LEU A 1 15.83 -2.72 -3.98
N ARG A 2 16.52 -3.88 -3.96
CA ARG A 2 17.76 -4.03 -3.18
C ARG A 2 18.81 -2.97 -3.52
N ASN A 3 19.09 -2.77 -4.80
CA ASN A 3 20.06 -1.76 -5.27
C ASN A 3 19.67 -0.32 -4.87
N LEU A 4 18.38 0.05 -4.99
CA LEU A 4 17.90 1.37 -4.57
C LEU A 4 18.10 1.62 -3.07
N LYS A 5 17.90 0.59 -2.24
CA LYS A 5 18.18 0.64 -0.80
C LYS A 5 19.67 0.79 -0.49
N GLU A 6 20.52 0.07 -1.22
CA GLU A 6 21.98 0.14 -1.10
C GLU A 6 22.52 1.52 -1.55
N GLU A 7 21.84 2.16 -2.51
CA GLU A 7 22.11 3.53 -2.96
C GLU A 7 21.56 4.61 -2.01
N GLY A 8 20.98 4.22 -0.87
CA GLY A 8 20.49 5.15 0.16
C GLY A 8 19.07 5.70 -0.08
N HIS A 9 18.33 5.17 -1.05
CA HIS A 9 16.95 5.61 -1.32
C HIS A 9 15.95 4.98 -0.35
N GLU A 10 15.02 5.79 0.14
CA GLU A 10 13.91 5.32 0.95
C GLU A 10 12.78 4.78 0.06
N ILE A 11 12.37 3.54 0.33
CA ILE A 11 11.24 2.92 -0.38
C ILE A 11 9.96 3.26 0.40
N ILE A 12 9.11 4.06 -0.22
CA ILE A 12 7.76 4.37 0.27
C ILE A 12 6.77 3.43 -0.41
N GLY A 13 5.93 2.76 0.37
CA GLY A 13 4.87 1.90 -0.15
C GLY A 13 3.62 2.71 -0.45
N HIS A 14 2.98 2.44 -1.59
CA HIS A 14 1.63 2.93 -1.87
C HIS A 14 0.72 1.73 -2.13
N ILE A 15 -0.40 1.68 -1.42
CA ILE A 15 -1.42 0.65 -1.60
C ILE A 15 -2.75 1.30 -1.96
N GLN A 16 -3.46 0.67 -2.89
CA GLN A 16 -4.71 1.18 -3.39
C GLN A 16 -5.62 0.01 -3.73
N LYS A 17 -6.92 0.16 -3.44
CA LYS A 17 -7.96 -0.77 -3.85
C LYS A 17 -8.80 -0.15 -4.96
N SER A 18 -9.06 -0.95 -5.99
CA SER A 18 -10.06 -0.62 -7.00
C SER A 18 -11.45 -0.54 -6.38
N LYS A 19 -12.37 0.15 -7.05
CA LYS A 19 -13.79 0.12 -6.69
C LYS A 19 -14.29 -1.33 -6.64
N GLY A 20 -15.14 -1.61 -5.66
CA GLY A 20 -15.77 -2.90 -5.40
C GLY A 20 -16.99 -2.73 -4.51
N ASP A 21 -17.75 -3.81 -4.35
CA ASP A 21 -19.01 -3.88 -3.61
C ASP A 21 -18.83 -4.20 -2.12
N GLU A 22 -17.58 -4.36 -1.65
CA GLU A 22 -17.33 -4.58 -0.24
C GLU A 22 -17.71 -3.37 0.61
N LYS A 23 -18.16 -3.64 1.85
CA LYS A 23 -18.39 -2.59 2.84
C LYS A 23 -17.10 -1.84 3.15
N GLU A 24 -17.22 -0.57 3.48
CA GLU A 24 -16.09 0.31 3.81
C GLU A 24 -15.18 -0.29 4.89
N GLU A 25 -15.76 -0.83 5.97
CA GLU A 25 -15.02 -1.49 7.05
C GLU A 25 -14.20 -2.69 6.56
N ALA A 26 -14.79 -3.51 5.69
CA ALA A 26 -14.10 -4.66 5.10
C ALA A 26 -12.95 -4.18 4.19
N ARG A 27 -13.16 -3.08 3.45
CA ARG A 27 -12.13 -2.46 2.63
C ARG A 27 -10.96 -1.92 3.46
N ILE A 28 -11.24 -1.24 4.56
CA ILE A 28 -10.21 -0.72 5.48
C ILE A 28 -9.38 -1.89 6.03
N ARG A 29 -10.02 -2.97 6.48
CA ARG A 29 -9.32 -4.17 6.98
C ARG A 29 -8.43 -4.82 5.92
N LEU A 30 -8.91 -4.87 4.67
CA LEU A 30 -8.11 -5.37 3.55
C LEU A 30 -6.88 -4.51 3.30
N LEU A 31 -7.03 -3.17 3.28
CA LEU A 31 -5.90 -2.24 3.11
C LEU A 31 -4.89 -2.36 4.24
N GLN A 32 -5.35 -2.47 5.49
CA GLN A 32 -4.46 -2.71 6.63
C GLN A 32 -3.67 -4.01 6.46
N THR A 33 -4.34 -5.10 6.07
CA THR A 33 -3.69 -6.40 5.81
C THR A 33 -2.65 -6.29 4.69
N MET A 34 -2.95 -5.55 3.63
CA MET A 34 -2.01 -5.30 2.54
C MET A 34 -0.80 -4.49 3.01
N ALA A 35 -1.01 -3.45 3.83
CA ALA A 35 0.06 -2.64 4.39
C ALA A 35 1.02 -3.48 5.23
N THR A 36 0.50 -4.28 6.17
CA THR A 36 1.30 -5.16 7.03
C THR A 36 2.16 -6.11 6.21
N ARG A 37 1.57 -6.79 5.22
CA ARG A 37 2.32 -7.72 4.34
C ARG A 37 3.41 -7.01 3.53
N LEU A 38 3.14 -5.79 3.07
CA LEU A 38 4.11 -5.00 2.32
C LEU A 38 5.29 -4.58 3.21
N GLN A 39 4.99 -4.17 4.44
CA GLN A 39 5.96 -3.75 5.44
C GLN A 39 6.89 -4.91 5.84
N GLU A 40 6.33 -6.08 6.11
CA GLU A 40 7.08 -7.29 6.46
C GLU A 40 8.00 -7.76 5.32
N ARG A 41 7.50 -7.77 4.08
CA ARG A 41 8.25 -8.32 2.94
C ARG A 41 9.39 -7.42 2.46
N TRP A 42 9.22 -6.10 2.55
CA TRP A 42 10.11 -5.15 1.91
C TRP A 42 10.84 -4.21 2.88
N SER A 43 10.59 -4.34 4.19
CA SER A 43 11.03 -3.42 5.24
C SER A 43 10.82 -1.96 4.80
N ILE A 44 9.59 -1.67 4.37
CA ILE A 44 9.15 -0.33 3.98
C ILE A 44 8.90 0.48 5.25
N LYS A 45 9.34 1.73 5.27
CA LYS A 45 9.26 2.58 6.47
C LYS A 45 7.91 3.27 6.62
N SER A 46 7.28 3.61 5.50
CA SER A 46 6.01 4.31 5.46
C SER A 46 5.15 3.82 4.31
N ILE A 47 3.85 3.62 4.58
CA ILE A 47 2.88 3.14 3.59
C ILE A 47 1.71 4.14 3.55
N TYR A 48 1.39 4.60 2.36
CA TYR A 48 0.20 5.39 2.09
C TYR A 48 -0.88 4.50 1.50
N ALA A 49 -2.10 4.61 2.02
CA ALA A 49 -3.23 3.82 1.58
C ALA A 49 -4.35 4.71 1.05
N SER A 50 -4.79 4.43 -0.18
CA SER A 50 -6.00 5.05 -0.73
C SER A 50 -7.14 4.02 -0.79
N PRO A 51 -8.28 4.30 -0.13
CA PRO A 51 -9.46 3.42 -0.19
C PRO A 51 -10.18 3.47 -1.53
N PHE A 52 -9.85 4.42 -2.40
CA PHE A 52 -10.48 4.56 -3.70
C PHE A 52 -9.43 4.72 -4.80
N SER A 53 -9.68 4.05 -5.92
CA SER A 53 -9.04 4.45 -7.16
C SER A 53 -9.69 5.73 -7.67
N HIS A 54 -8.99 6.85 -7.49
CA HIS A 54 -9.16 8.01 -8.35
C HIS A 54 -8.63 7.63 -9.74
N SER A 55 -9.41 6.84 -10.47
CA SER A 55 -9.35 6.86 -11.92
C SER A 55 -10.04 8.16 -12.31
N THR A 56 -9.27 9.25 -12.44
CA THR A 56 -9.73 10.41 -13.19
C THR A 56 -9.78 9.96 -14.65
N GLU A 57 -10.99 9.75 -15.17
CA GLU A 57 -11.26 9.82 -16.62
C GLU A 57 -11.04 11.24 -17.13
#